data_AF-A0A3P8M2D4-F1
#
_entry.id   AF-A0A3P8M2D4-F1
#
_cell.length_a   1.000
_cell.length_b   1.000
_cell.length_c   1.000
_cell.angle_alpha   90.00
_cell.angle_beta   90.00
_cell.angle_gamma   90.00
#
_symmetry.space_group_name_H-M   'P 1'
#
loop_
_entity.id
_entity.type
_entity.pdbx_description
1 polymer ?
#
loop_
_entity_poly.entity_id
_entity_poly.type
_entity_poly.pdbx_seq_one_letter_code
_entity_poly.pdbx_strand_id
1 'polypeptide(L)' 'MEEGAEVKAGQPILEMDLDFLNANARSMISPVVCSNSDDYSALVIQASGKVVAGQTPLYEIKGK' A
#
# COMPACT_ATOMS: atom_id res chain seq x y z
N MET A 1 15.31 6.87 -4.18
CA MET A 1 14.38 7.28 -5.25
C MET A 1 14.14 8.76 -5.12
N GLU A 2 13.90 9.45 -6.24
CA GLU A 2 13.65 10.89 -6.23
C GLU A 2 12.14 11.17 -6.32
N GLU A 3 11.71 12.27 -5.71
CA GLU A 3 10.33 12.73 -5.78
C GLU A 3 9.94 13.01 -7.24
N GLY A 4 8.75 12.57 -7.64
CA GLY A 4 8.26 12.72 -9.02
C GLY A 4 8.72 11.64 -10.01
N ALA A 5 9.50 10.66 -9.58
CA ALA A 5 9.86 9.53 -10.44
C ALA A 5 8.64 8.67 -10.83
N GLU A 6 8.56 8.25 -12.09
CA GLU A 6 7.61 7.23 -12.52
C GLU A 6 8.00 5.86 -11.98
N VAL A 7 7.02 5.10 -11.49
CA VAL A 7 7.24 3.81 -10.82
C VAL A 7 6.35 2.72 -11.39
N LYS A 8 6.80 1.47 -11.29
CA LYS A 8 6.03 0.28 -11.69
C LYS A 8 5.61 -0.54 -10.47
N ALA A 9 4.56 -1.34 -10.62
CA ALA A 9 4.12 -2.26 -9.56
C ALA A 9 5.27 -3.19 -9.14
N GLY A 10 5.52 -3.29 -7.84
CA GLY A 10 6.62 -4.10 -7.28
C GLY A 10 7.98 -3.40 -7.23
N GLN A 11 8.11 -2.18 -7.79
CA GLN A 11 9.35 -1.41 -7.64
C GLN A 11 9.53 -0.96 -6.18
N PRO A 12 10.67 -1.26 -5.54
CA PRO A 12 10.95 -0.83 -4.17
C PRO A 12 11.05 0.70 -4.10
N ILE A 13 10.28 1.32 -3.21
CA ILE A 13 10.27 2.78 -3.00
C ILE A 13 11.07 3.18 -1.76
N LEU A 14 10.90 2.42 -0.68
CA LEU A 14 11.49 2.65 0.63
C LEU A 14 11.96 1.32 1.21
N GLU A 15 13.16 1.32 1.76
CA GLU A 15 13.68 0.22 2.56
C GLU A 15 13.45 0.52 4.04
N MET A 16 13.04 -0.49 4.80
CA MET A 16 12.67 -0.35 6.21
C MET A 16 13.40 -1.41 7.04
N ASP A 17 13.98 -0.98 8.16
CA ASP A 17 14.53 -1.88 9.17
C ASP A 17 13.40 -2.34 10.10
N LEU A 18 12.91 -3.56 9.86
CA LEU A 18 11.80 -4.12 10.62
C LEU A 18 12.19 -4.42 12.07
N ASP A 19 13.43 -4.79 12.36
CA ASP A 19 13.86 -5.12 13.72
C ASP A 19 13.89 -3.86 14.57
N PHE A 20 14.46 -2.78 14.02
CA PHE A 20 14.46 -1.49 14.68
C PHE A 20 13.03 -0.95 14.86
N LEU A 21 12.18 -1.02 13.83
CA LEU A 21 10.81 -0.52 13.91
C LEU A 21 9.97 -1.33 14.89
N ASN A 22 10.09 -2.66 14.94
CA ASN A 22 9.37 -3.49 15.91
C ASN A 22 9.75 -3.14 17.36
N ALA A 23 10.99 -2.73 17.62
CA ALA A 23 11.46 -2.37 18.94
C ALA A 23 11.09 -0.93 19.36
N ASN A 24 10.97 0.00 18.39
CA ASN A 24 10.88 1.44 18.68
C ASN A 24 9.58 2.11 18.21
N ALA A 25 8.86 1.52 17.27
CA ALA A 25 7.62 2.09 16.75
C ALA A 25 6.45 1.76 17.68
N ARG A 26 5.56 2.74 17.87
CA ARG A 26 4.32 2.54 18.65
C ARG A 26 3.33 1.58 17.96
N SER A 27 3.43 1.46 16.64
CA SER A 27 2.60 0.58 15.81
C SER A 27 3.33 0.26 14.51
N MET A 28 3.21 -0.98 14.07
CA MET A 28 3.71 -1.46 12.78
C MET A 28 2.61 -1.45 11.69
N ILE A 29 1.41 -0.97 12.02
CA ILE A 29 0.31 -0.87 11.07
C ILE A 29 0.64 0.21 10.04
N SER A 30 0.74 -0.20 8.78
CA SER A 30 0.88 0.70 7.63
C SER A 30 -0.46 0.83 6.90
N PRO A 31 -1.21 1.93 7.09
CA PRO A 31 -2.47 2.13 6.39
C PRO A 31 -2.23 2.47 4.91
N VAL A 32 -3.00 1.83 4.02
CA VAL A 32 -3.02 2.15 2.59
C VAL A 32 -4.39 2.72 2.25
N VAL A 33 -4.43 3.96 1.75
CA VAL A 33 -5.67 4.72 1.53
C VAL A 33 -5.74 5.28 0.10
N CYS A 34 -6.96 5.34 -0.44
CA CYS A 34 -7.24 6.10 -1.65
C CYS A 34 -7.76 7.48 -1.23
N SER A 35 -6.92 8.51 -1.37
CA SER A 35 -7.26 9.88 -0.92
C SER A 35 -8.34 10.55 -1.77
N ASN A 36 -8.50 10.16 -3.04
CA ASN A 36 -9.49 10.70 -3.95
C ASN A 36 -10.63 9.69 -4.22
N SER A 37 -11.15 9.07 -3.15
CA SER A 37 -12.21 8.06 -3.25
C SER A 37 -13.50 8.55 -3.93
N ASP A 38 -13.81 9.83 -3.79
CA ASP A 38 -15.04 10.45 -4.32
C ASP A 38 -15.09 10.49 -5.87
N ASP A 39 -13.92 10.32 -6.50
CA ASP A 39 -13.81 10.24 -7.96
C ASP A 39 -14.27 8.88 -8.50
N TYR A 40 -14.44 7.88 -7.64
CA TYR A 40 -14.70 6.49 -8.01
C TYR A 40 -16.07 6.01 -7.53
N SER A 41 -16.62 5.01 -8.21
CA SER A 41 -17.96 4.49 -7.91
C SER A 41 -17.96 3.50 -6.75
N ALA A 42 -16.87 2.74 -6.61
CA ALA A 42 -16.71 1.76 -5.54
C ALA A 42 -15.24 1.43 -5.29
N LEU A 43 -14.91 1.12 -4.03
CA LEU A 43 -13.67 0.49 -3.63
C LEU A 43 -14.00 -0.90 -3.07
N VAL A 44 -13.56 -1.95 -3.77
CA VAL A 44 -13.84 -3.34 -3.43
C VAL A 44 -12.61 -3.93 -2.75
N ILE A 45 -12.73 -4.27 -1.47
CA ILE A 45 -11.64 -4.92 -0.72
C ILE A 45 -11.49 -6.36 -1.20
N GLN A 46 -10.28 -6.70 -1.67
CA GLN A 46 -9.95 -8.02 -2.22
C GLN A 46 -9.10 -8.84 -1.23
N ALA A 47 -8.16 -8.19 -0.55
CA ALA A 47 -7.27 -8.85 0.37
C ALA A 47 -8.01 -9.29 1.65
N SER A 48 -7.81 -10.56 2.01
CA SER A 48 -8.13 -11.09 3.32
C SER A 48 -6.99 -11.97 3.83
N GLY A 49 -6.67 -11.87 5.12
CA GLY A 49 -5.56 -12.62 5.72
C GLY A 49 -4.18 -12.11 5.29
N LYS A 50 -3.30 -13.03 4.88
CA LYS A 50 -1.91 -12.73 4.54
C LYS A 50 -1.80 -12.24 3.10
N VAL A 51 -1.00 -11.20 2.88
CA VAL A 51 -0.73 -10.59 1.57
C VAL A 51 0.76 -10.61 1.28
N VAL A 52 1.12 -10.68 -0.01
CA VAL A 52 2.51 -10.67 -0.48
C VAL A 52 2.73 -9.45 -1.37
N ALA A 53 3.76 -8.65 -1.05
CA ALA A 53 4.10 -7.45 -1.80
C ALA A 53 4.35 -7.74 -3.28
N GLY A 54 3.80 -6.90 -4.16
CA GLY A 54 3.91 -7.05 -5.61
C GLY A 54 3.10 -8.19 -6.23
N GLN A 55 2.36 -8.98 -5.43
CA GLN A 55 1.60 -10.13 -5.92
C GLN A 55 0.12 -10.06 -5.52
N THR A 56 -0.17 -9.85 -4.24
CA THR A 56 -1.55 -9.88 -3.74
C THR A 56 -2.24 -8.52 -3.92
N PRO A 57 -3.37 -8.44 -4.65
CA PRO A 57 -4.13 -7.20 -4.76
C PRO A 57 -4.82 -6.87 -3.43
N LEU A 58 -4.71 -5.61 -2.98
CA LEU A 58 -5.34 -5.16 -1.74
C LEU A 58 -6.81 -4.81 -1.94
N TYR A 59 -7.08 -3.93 -2.89
CA TYR A 59 -8.42 -3.50 -3.26
C TYR A 59 -8.47 -3.15 -4.74
N GLU A 60 -9.66 -3.22 -5.31
CA GLU A 60 -9.98 -2.82 -6.66
C GLU A 60 -10.77 -1.52 -6.62
N ILE A 61 -10.44 -0.58 -7.50
CA ILE A 61 -11.17 0.68 -7.65
C ILE A 61 -11.98 0.61 -8.93
N LYS A 62 -13.30 0.82 -8.83
CA LYS A 62 -14.20 0.86 -9.99
C LYS A 62 -14.38 2.29 -10.48
N GLY A 63 -14.20 2.48 -11.79
CA GLY A 63 -14.50 3.74 -12.46
C GLY A 63 -15.99 4.11 -12.37
N LYS A 64 -16.30 5.39 -12.63
CA LYS A 64 -17.68 5.87 -12.76
C LYS A 64 -18.33 5.38 -14.05
#